data_AF-A0A7K3D8T0-F1
#
_entry.id   AF-A0A7K3D8T0-F1
#
_cell.length_a   1.000
_cell.length_b   1.000
_cell.length_c   1.000
_cell.angle_alpha   90.00
_cell.angle_beta   90.00
_cell.angle_gamma   90.00
#
_symmetry.space_group_name_H-M   'P 1'
#
loop_
_entity.id
_entity.type
_entity.pdbx_description
1 polymer ?
#
loop_
_entity_poly.entity_id
_entity_poly.type
_entity_poly.pdbx_seq_one_letter_code
_entity_poly.pdbx_strand_id
1 'polypeptide(L)' 'LGSLGARVRAARLVPYQAVIGAQEDAEGLVALRLRDGRRLDPMPGADALARIDALVGAHRTELWDTE' A
#
# COMPACT_ATOMS: atom_id res chain seq x y z
N LEU A 1 -0.90 9.75 -20.87
CA LEU A 1 -1.23 9.52 -19.45
C LEU A 1 -2.59 8.84 -19.37
N GLY A 2 -2.64 7.56 -18.99
CA GLY A 2 -3.91 6.82 -18.83
C GLY A 2 -4.62 7.14 -17.52
N SER A 3 -5.86 6.67 -17.37
CA SER A 3 -6.64 6.79 -16.13
C SER A 3 -5.89 6.19 -14.93
N LEU A 4 -6.26 6.59 -13.70
CA LEU A 4 -5.73 5.98 -12.48
C LEU A 4 -5.87 4.45 -12.51
N GLY A 5 -7.02 3.95 -12.95
CA GLY A 5 -7.26 2.52 -13.13
C GLY A 5 -6.31 1.85 -14.13
N ALA A 6 -5.93 2.54 -15.21
CA ALA A 6 -4.93 2.01 -16.16
C ALA A 6 -3.54 1.89 -15.52
N ARG A 7 -3.13 2.87 -14.71
CA ARG A 7 -1.83 2.85 -13.99
C ARG A 7 -1.80 1.77 -12.91
N VAL A 8 -2.88 1.65 -12.14
CA VAL A 8 -3.06 0.59 -11.13
C VAL A 8 -2.93 -0.80 -11.75
N ARG A 9 -3.57 -1.04 -12.90
CA ARG A 9 -3.46 -2.33 -13.61
C ARG A 9 -2.07 -2.62 -14.16
N ALA A 10 -1.35 -1.59 -14.60
CA ALA A 10 0.04 -1.72 -15.07
C ALA A 10 0.99 -2.13 -13.94
N ALA A 11 0.79 -1.60 -12.74
CA ALA A 11 1.62 -1.89 -11.57
C ALA A 11 1.14 -3.10 -10.74
N ARG A 12 0.22 -3.94 -11.23
CA ARG A 12 -0.44 -4.98 -10.39
C ARG A 12 0.48 -6.05 -9.78
N LEU A 13 1.74 -6.11 -10.21
CA LEU A 13 2.70 -7.10 -9.75
C LEU A 13 3.54 -6.63 -8.55
N VAL A 14 3.48 -5.34 -8.19
CA VAL A 14 4.17 -4.87 -6.98
C VAL A 14 3.44 -5.36 -5.73
N PRO A 15 4.15 -5.69 -4.64
CA PRO A 15 3.52 -6.17 -3.40
C PRO A 15 2.53 -5.16 -2.81
N TYR A 16 2.85 -3.87 -2.91
CA TYR A 16 2.12 -2.75 -2.32
C TYR A 16 1.85 -1.67 -3.35
N GLN A 17 0.58 -1.26 -3.50
CA GLN A 17 0.21 -0.07 -4.23
C GLN A 17 -0.32 0.99 -3.26
N ALA A 18 0.40 2.10 -3.14
CA ALA A 18 -0.04 3.26 -2.37
C ALA A 18 -1.01 4.11 -3.20
N VAL A 19 -2.19 4.36 -2.65
CA VAL A 19 -3.18 5.30 -3.19
C VAL A 19 -3.25 6.48 -2.24
N ILE A 20 -2.91 7.66 -2.76
CA ILE A 20 -2.93 8.92 -2.03
C ILE A 20 -3.81 9.87 -2.85
N GLY A 21 -5.01 10.13 -2.34
CA GLY A 21 -5.92 11.14 -2.86
C GLY A 21 -5.80 12.45 -2.06
N ALA A 22 -6.69 13.40 -2.36
CA ALA A 22 -6.68 14.70 -1.68
C ALA A 22 -6.95 14.60 -0.17
N GLN A 23 -7.79 13.64 0.25
CA GLN A 23 -8.06 13.40 1.66
C GLN A 23 -6.83 12.81 2.36
N GLU A 24 -6.22 11.79 1.77
CA GLU A 24 -5.03 11.16 2.34
C GLU A 24 -3.86 12.13 2.44
N ASP A 25 -3.66 12.98 1.42
CA ASP A 25 -2.60 14.01 1.43
C ASP A 25 -2.82 15.03 2.56
N ALA A 26 -4.06 15.49 2.75
CA ALA A 26 -4.39 16.45 3.80
C ALA A 26 -4.18 15.90 5.22
N GLU A 27 -4.33 14.59 5.40
CA GLU A 27 -4.25 13.92 6.71
C GLU A 27 -2.93 13.13 6.89
N GLY A 28 -2.02 13.13 5.91
CA GLY A 28 -0.77 12.37 5.96
C GLY A 28 -0.96 10.84 5.94
N LEU A 29 -2.07 10.39 5.35
CA LEU A 29 -2.46 8.98 5.29
C LEU A 29 -2.02 8.32 3.98
N VAL A 30 -2.10 6.99 3.97
CA VAL A 30 -1.96 6.18 2.77
C VAL A 30 -2.97 5.03 2.81
N ALA A 31 -3.68 4.84 1.70
CA ALA A 31 -4.51 3.66 1.49
C ALA A 31 -3.71 2.63 0.67
N LEU A 32 -3.42 1.47 1.27
CA LEU A 32 -2.66 0.41 0.59
C LEU A 32 -3.58 -0.60 -0.09
N ARG A 33 -3.23 -0.97 -1.32
CA ARG A 33 -3.78 -2.15 -2.01
C ARG A 33 -2.68 -3.19 -2.14
N LEU A 34 -2.94 -4.37 -1.60
CA LEU A 34 -2.00 -5.48 -1.63
C LEU A 34 -2.18 -6.27 -2.93
N ARG A 35 -1.10 -6.92 -3.39
CA ARG A 35 -1.15 -7.74 -4.62
C ARG A 35 -2.10 -8.93 -4.55
N ASP A 36 -2.45 -9.39 -3.35
CA ASP A 36 -3.41 -10.47 -3.11
C ASP A 36 -4.88 -10.01 -3.20
N GLY A 37 -5.10 -8.73 -3.49
CA GLY A 37 -6.43 -8.14 -3.67
C GLY A 37 -6.98 -7.46 -2.42
N ARG A 38 -6.34 -7.59 -1.26
CA ARG A 38 -6.74 -6.88 -0.04
C ARG A 38 -6.58 -5.38 -0.18
N ARG A 39 -7.46 -4.64 0.50
CA ARG A 39 -7.40 -3.18 0.65
C ARG A 39 -7.40 -2.88 2.13
N LEU A 40 -6.40 -2.14 2.58
CA LEU A 40 -6.27 -1.76 3.98
C LEU A 40 -6.95 -0.42 4.22
N ASP A 41 -7.42 -0.22 5.45
CA ASP A 41 -7.90 1.09 5.87
C ASP A 41 -6.75 2.11 5.82
N PRO A 42 -7.05 3.39 5.49
CA PRO A 42 -6.03 4.44 5.50
C PRO A 42 -5.32 4.54 6.85
N MET A 43 -3.99 4.66 6.80
CA MET A 43 -3.17 4.80 8.00
C MET A 43 -2.03 5.80 7.75
N PRO A 44 -1.36 6.32 8.79
CA PRO A 44 -0.21 7.22 8.59
C PRO A 44 0.86 6.59 7.70
N GLY A 45 1.41 7.37 6.78
CA GLY A 45 2.43 6.88 5.85
C GLY A 45 3.67 6.30 6.54
N ALA A 46 4.07 6.89 7.66
CA ALA A 46 5.19 6.40 8.46
C ALA A 46 4.91 5.00 9.04
N ASP A 47 3.70 4.76 9.54
CA ASP A 47 3.31 3.45 10.11
C ASP A 47 3.28 2.38 9.02
N ALA A 48 2.79 2.73 7.84
CA ALA A 48 2.79 1.84 6.70
C ALA A 48 4.22 1.42 6.29
N LEU A 49 5.14 2.39 6.19
CA LEU A 49 6.55 2.12 5.87
C LEU A 49 7.23 1.28 6.95
N ALA A 50 7.01 1.59 8.22
CA ALA A 50 7.59 0.84 9.34
C ALA A 50 7.17 -0.64 9.33
N ARG A 51 5.91 -0.94 9.01
CA ARG A 51 5.43 -2.33 8.87
C ARG A 51 6.06 -3.04 7.67
N ILE A 52 6.14 -2.36 6.52
CA ILE A 52 6.80 -2.93 5.33
C ILE A 52 8.27 -3.23 5.64
N ASP A 53 8.98 -2.31 6.28
CA ASP A 53 10.37 -2.48 6.67
C ASP A 53 10.54 -3.65 7.65
N ALA A 54 9.61 -3.85 8.58
CA ALA A 54 9.64 -4.99 9.49
C ALA A 54 9.51 -6.33 8.76
N LEU A 55 8.57 -6.45 7.81
CA LEU A 55 8.40 -7.67 7.00
C LEU A 55 9.62 -7.94 6.11
N VAL A 56 10.15 -6.90 5.47
CA VAL A 56 11.35 -6.99 4.63
C VAL A 56 12.57 -7.39 5.48
N GLY A 57 12.78 -6.74 6.63
CA GLY A 57 13.88 -7.05 7.54
C GLY A 57 13.81 -8.47 8.10
N ALA A 58 12.61 -8.97 8.38
CA ALA A 58 12.37 -10.35 8.80
C ALA A 58 12.34 -11.37 7.66
N HIS A 59 12.59 -10.95 6.41
CA HIS A 59 12.56 -11.78 5.20
C HIS A 59 11.27 -12.60 5.08
N ARG A 60 10.14 -11.97 5.42
CA ARG A 60 8.81 -12.57 5.40
C ARG A 60 8.22 -12.55 4.00
N THR A 61 7.38 -13.53 3.70
CA THR A 61 6.70 -13.64 2.39
C THR A 61 5.25 -13.16 2.44
N GLU A 62 4.75 -12.99 3.66
CA GLU A 62 3.50 -12.34 4.01
C GLU A 62 3.51 -10.90 3.51
N LEU A 63 2.37 -10.46 2.98
CA LEU A 63 2.20 -9.12 2.42
C LEU A 63 1.77 -8.09 3.44
N TRP A 64 1.22 -8.53 4.57
CA TRP A 64 0.77 -7.67 5.65
C TRP A 64 0.44 -8.58 6.80
N ASP A 65 0.60 -8.10 8.03
CA ASP A 65 0.21 -8.83 9.22
C ASP A 65 -1.24 -9.27 9.06
N THR A 66 -1.46 -10.58 9.01
CA THR A 66 -2.74 -11.17 9.37
C THR A 66 -2.79 -11.08 10.88
N GLU A 67 -3.70 -10.28 11.42
CA GLU A 67 -4.05 -10.41 12.85
C GLU A 67 -4.31 -11.87 13.22
#